data_AF-A0AAP6VP73-F1
#
_entry.id   AF-A0AAP6VP73-F1
#
_cell.length_a   1.000
_cell.length_b   1.000
_cell.length_c   1.000
_cell.angle_alpha   90.00
_cell.angle_beta   90.00
_cell.angle_gamma   90.00
#
_symmetry.space_group_name_H-M   'P 1'
#
loop_
_entity.id
_entity.type
_entity.pdbx_description
1 polymer ?
#
loop_
_entity_poly.entity_id
_entity_poly.type
_entity_poly.pdbx_seq_one_letter_code
_entity_poly.pdbx_strand_id
1 'polypeptide(L)'
;MEEQALVQRVDSLEHELSYLKLTYELYTLNSDITMFANEVYTKSVSIRLDLYNRNFNSKLGNAYQQYYESCLGKQQSILNLIEAREKSFALKVIIYPYTESELDVLMASYNVIDDAYGTLEQSMNMLKITIDAYRGLM
;
A
#
# COMPACT_ATOMS: atom_id res chain seq x y z
N MET A 1 7.31 -42.69 -19.82
CA MET A 1 6.99 -42.79 -18.38
C MET A 1 7.74 -41.72 -17.59
N GLU A 2 9.06 -41.61 -17.76
CA GLU A 2 9.88 -40.56 -17.13
C GLU A 2 9.54 -39.15 -17.63
N GLU A 3 9.32 -38.97 -18.94
CA GLU A 3 8.90 -37.69 -19.54
C GLU A 3 7.56 -37.17 -18.99
N GLN A 4 6.54 -38.04 -18.87
CA GLN A 4 5.25 -37.66 -18.30
C GLN A 4 5.36 -37.28 -16.82
N ALA A 5 6.19 -37.97 -16.05
CA ALA A 5 6.45 -37.63 -14.65
C ALA A 5 7.15 -36.26 -14.52
N LEU A 6 8.05 -35.94 -15.45
CA LEU A 6 8.70 -34.62 -15.50
C LEU A 6 7.71 -33.51 -15.85
N VAL A 7 6.84 -33.71 -16.84
CA VAL A 7 5.79 -32.73 -17.21
C VAL A 7 4.89 -32.43 -16.00
N GLN A 8 4.36 -33.47 -15.34
CA GLN A 8 3.52 -33.28 -14.15
C GLN A 8 4.24 -32.53 -13.02
N ARG A 9 5.55 -32.78 -12.85
CA ARG A 9 6.35 -32.09 -11.85
C ARG A 9 6.59 -30.62 -12.21
N VAL A 10 6.78 -30.30 -13.49
CA VAL A 10 6.88 -28.92 -13.97
C VAL A 10 5.57 -28.19 -13.73
N ASP A 11 4.43 -28.79 -14.12
CA ASP A 11 3.10 -28.20 -13.93
C ASP A 11 2.82 -27.89 -12.44
N SER A 12 3.17 -28.81 -11.55
CA SER A 12 3.05 -28.62 -10.10
C SER A 12 3.91 -27.47 -9.57
N LEU A 13 5.15 -27.36 -10.05
CA LEU A 13 6.05 -26.28 -9.65
C LEU A 13 5.60 -24.92 -10.19
N GLU A 14 5.06 -24.87 -11.41
CA GLU A 14 4.50 -23.65 -11.99
C GLU A 14 3.29 -23.16 -11.20
N HIS A 15 2.42 -24.07 -10.77
CA HIS A 15 1.30 -23.78 -9.88
C HIS A 15 1.76 -23.18 -8.55
N GLU A 16 2.65 -23.88 -7.83
CA GLU A 16 3.19 -23.45 -6.53
C GLU A 16 3.88 -22.09 -6.62
N LEU A 17 4.67 -21.88 -7.68
CA LEU A 17 5.36 -20.61 -7.91
C LEU A 17 4.37 -19.48 -8.19
N SER A 18 3.32 -19.73 -8.97
CA SER A 18 2.29 -18.73 -9.25
C SER A 18 1.56 -18.31 -7.98
N TYR A 19 1.16 -19.29 -7.16
CA TYR A 19 0.51 -19.05 -5.86
C TYR A 19 1.41 -18.24 -4.92
N LEU A 20 2.67 -18.66 -4.75
CA LEU A 20 3.62 -17.98 -3.86
C LEU A 20 3.89 -16.54 -4.31
N LYS A 21 4.06 -16.33 -5.61
CA LYS A 21 4.32 -15.01 -6.19
C LYS A 21 3.14 -14.08 -5.97
N LEU A 22 1.91 -14.54 -6.22
CA LEU A 22 0.73 -13.70 -6.04
C LEU A 22 0.51 -13.36 -4.56
N THR A 23 0.70 -14.33 -3.67
CA THR A 23 0.65 -14.14 -2.22
C THR A 23 1.65 -13.07 -1.78
N TYR A 24 2.91 -13.19 -2.20
CA TYR A 24 3.95 -12.21 -1.89
C TYR A 24 3.61 -10.81 -2.42
N GLU A 25 3.16 -10.71 -3.67
CA GLU A 25 2.80 -9.43 -4.30
C GLU A 25 1.69 -8.69 -3.52
N LEU A 26 0.67 -9.40 -3.04
CA LEU A 26 -0.41 -8.84 -2.22
C LEU A 26 0.09 -8.40 -0.84
N TYR A 27 0.87 -9.25 -0.16
CA TYR A 27 1.42 -8.91 1.16
C TYR A 27 2.36 -7.70 1.12
N THR A 28 3.24 -7.64 0.12
CA THR A 28 4.14 -6.49 -0.05
C THR A 28 3.35 -5.21 -0.29
N LEU A 29 2.33 -5.24 -1.16
CA LEU A 29 1.47 -4.07 -1.39
C LEU A 29 0.82 -3.58 -0.09
N ASN A 30 0.20 -4.48 0.67
CA ASN A 30 -0.41 -4.14 1.96
C ASN A 30 0.58 -3.54 2.96
N SER A 31 1.75 -4.15 3.09
CA SER A 31 2.81 -3.67 3.97
C SER A 31 3.30 -2.28 3.55
N ASP A 32 3.51 -2.06 2.26
CA ASP A 32 4.00 -0.79 1.73
C ASP A 32 2.99 0.35 1.96
N ILE A 33 1.70 0.08 1.73
CA ILE A 33 0.62 1.04 2.02
C ILE A 33 0.59 1.38 3.51
N THR A 34 0.60 0.35 4.37
CA THR A 34 0.54 0.51 5.83
C THR A 34 1.74 1.29 6.37
N MET A 35 2.95 0.95 5.91
CA MET A 35 4.17 1.65 6.30
C MET A 35 4.11 3.12 5.88
N PHE A 36 3.62 3.41 4.67
CA PHE A 36 3.51 4.79 4.22
C PHE A 36 2.44 5.57 5.00
N ALA A 37 1.29 4.96 5.30
CA ALA A 37 0.27 5.57 6.15
C ALA A 37 0.85 5.96 7.52
N ASN A 38 1.60 5.05 8.15
CA ASN A 38 2.26 5.29 9.44
C ASN A 38 3.32 6.40 9.37
N GLU A 39 4.08 6.48 8.28
CA GLU A 39 5.06 7.55 8.04
C GLU A 39 4.38 8.92 7.97
N VAL A 40 3.32 9.02 7.16
CA VAL A 40 2.51 10.24 6.99
C VAL A 40 1.88 10.66 8.31
N TYR A 41 1.27 9.70 9.03
CA TYR A 41 0.67 9.95 10.33
C TYR A 41 1.71 10.45 11.35
N THR A 42 2.86 9.79 11.45
CA THR A 42 3.96 10.20 12.34
C THR A 42 4.42 11.63 12.02
N LYS A 43 4.53 11.97 10.73
CA LYS A 43 4.86 13.34 10.33
C LYS A 43 3.80 14.33 10.79
N SER A 44 2.51 14.02 10.60
CA SER A 44 1.42 14.88 11.05
C SER A 44 1.48 15.14 12.57
N VAL A 45 1.79 14.12 13.37
CA VAL A 45 1.98 14.26 14.83
C VAL A 45 3.15 15.18 15.15
N SER A 46 4.28 15.05 14.45
CA SER A 46 5.43 15.95 14.63
C SER A 46 5.06 17.41 14.37
N ILE A 47 4.32 17.71 13.30
CA ILE A 47 3.91 19.07 12.98
C ILE A 47 2.91 19.60 14.03
N ARG A 48 2.01 18.74 14.54
CA ARG A 48 1.13 19.10 15.66
C ARG A 48 1.92 19.48 16.91
N LEU A 49 3.04 18.80 17.20
CA LEU A 49 3.89 19.19 18.33
C LEU A 49 4.51 20.56 18.13
N ASP A 50 4.97 20.88 16.92
CA ASP A 50 5.46 22.23 16.59
C ASP A 50 4.36 23.30 16.76
N LEU A 51 3.11 22.99 16.37
CA LEU A 51 1.94 23.84 16.63
C LEU A 51 1.72 24.08 18.13
N TYR A 52 1.68 23.03 18.94
CA TYR A 52 1.46 23.15 20.39
C TYR A 52 2.56 23.97 21.07
N ASN A 53 3.81 23.82 20.61
CA ASN A 53 4.96 24.56 21.12
C ASN A 53 5.09 25.98 20.55
N ARG A 54 4.14 26.42 19.69
CA ARG A 54 4.16 27.72 19.01
C ARG A 54 5.46 27.97 18.23
N ASN A 55 6.04 26.90 17.69
CA ASN A 55 7.26 26.97 16.88
C ASN A 55 6.89 27.31 15.43
N PHE A 56 6.62 28.59 15.18
CA PHE A 56 6.17 29.09 13.87
C PHE A 56 7.35 29.57 13.03
N ASN A 57 7.74 28.77 12.04
CA ASN A 57 8.87 29.03 11.16
C ASN A 57 8.42 28.89 9.70
N SER A 58 8.47 29.98 8.94
CA SER A 58 8.00 30.03 7.54
C SER A 58 8.74 29.09 6.61
N LYS A 59 10.05 28.87 6.83
CA LYS A 59 10.82 27.88 6.06
C LYS A 59 10.34 26.46 6.36
N LEU A 60 10.01 26.20 7.62
CA LEU A 60 9.52 24.90 8.05
C LEU A 60 8.11 24.62 7.50
N GLY A 61 7.22 25.61 7.51
CA GLY A 61 5.90 25.49 6.88
C GLY A 61 5.97 25.24 5.36
N ASN A 62 6.91 25.88 4.66
CA ASN A 62 7.16 25.57 3.24
C ASN A 62 7.68 24.14 3.05
N ALA A 63 8.59 23.68 3.91
CA ALA A 63 9.09 22.31 3.85
C ALA A 63 7.98 21.27 4.10
N TYR A 64 7.05 21.55 5.02
CA TYR A 64 5.90 20.67 5.24
C TYR A 64 4.96 20.63 4.04
N GLN A 65 4.69 21.78 3.41
CA GLN A 65 3.89 21.84 2.19
C GLN A 65 4.52 21.00 1.06
N GLN A 66 5.83 21.13 0.85
CA GLN A 66 6.57 20.32 -0.13
C GLN A 66 6.51 18.83 0.19
N TYR A 67 6.62 18.46 1.47
CA TYR A 67 6.44 17.07 1.91
C TYR A 67 5.05 16.54 1.56
N TYR A 68 3.99 17.30 1.85
CA TYR A 68 2.62 16.92 1.50
C TYR A 68 2.42 16.71 0.00
N GLU A 69 2.96 17.61 -0.84
CA GLU A 69 2.92 17.47 -2.30
C GLU A 69 3.64 16.21 -2.79
N SER A 70 4.81 15.89 -2.20
CA SER A 70 5.50 14.63 -2.48
C SER A 70 4.66 13.42 -2.06
N CYS A 71 3.99 13.49 -0.91
CA CYS A 71 3.12 12.42 -0.42
C CYS A 71 1.92 12.19 -1.34
N LEU A 72 1.32 13.25 -1.90
CA LEU A 72 0.25 13.13 -2.91
C LEU A 72 0.72 12.35 -4.14
N GLY A 73 1.90 12.65 -4.66
CA GLY A 73 2.48 11.91 -5.79
C GLY A 73 2.67 10.42 -5.48
N LYS A 74 3.15 10.10 -4.27
CA LYS A 74 3.31 8.71 -3.82
C LYS A 74 1.97 8.01 -3.60
N GLN A 75 0.98 8.69 -3.03
CA GLN A 75 -0.39 8.18 -2.87
C GLN A 75 -1.02 7.82 -4.22
N GLN A 76 -0.89 8.70 -5.21
CA GLN A 76 -1.39 8.42 -6.57
C GLN A 76 -0.66 7.22 -7.21
N SER A 77 0.65 7.10 -6.99
CA SER A 77 1.42 5.96 -7.50
C SER A 77 0.98 4.64 -6.87
N ILE A 78 0.66 4.66 -5.58
CA ILE A 78 0.08 3.52 -4.86
C ILE A 78 -1.30 3.16 -5.41
N LEU A 79 -2.18 4.14 -5.64
CA LEU A 79 -3.50 3.90 -6.23
C LEU A 79 -3.39 3.20 -7.58
N ASN A 80 -2.51 3.69 -8.46
CA ASN A 80 -2.25 3.06 -9.76
C ASN A 80 -1.71 1.62 -9.61
N LEU A 81 -0.88 1.38 -8.58
CA LEU A 81 -0.34 0.06 -8.29
C LEU A 81 -1.43 -0.90 -7.78
N ILE A 82 -2.35 -0.42 -6.93
CA ILE A 82 -3.53 -1.18 -6.48
C ILE A 82 -4.33 -1.62 -7.70
N GLU A 83 -4.76 -0.68 -8.55
CA GLU A 83 -5.56 -1.01 -9.74
C GLU A 83 -4.87 -2.04 -10.67
N ALA A 84 -3.55 -1.92 -10.85
CA ALA A 84 -2.79 -2.87 -11.66
C ALA A 84 -2.73 -4.26 -11.01
N ARG A 85 -2.60 -4.31 -9.67
CA ARG A 85 -2.56 -5.55 -8.90
C ARG A 85 -3.91 -6.23 -8.86
N GLU A 86 -5.01 -5.49 -8.76
CA GLU A 86 -6.36 -6.04 -8.83
C GLU A 86 -6.64 -6.72 -10.18
N LYS A 87 -6.28 -6.04 -11.28
CA LYS A 87 -6.38 -6.63 -12.63
C LYS A 87 -5.55 -7.89 -12.77
N SER A 88 -4.30 -7.86 -12.27
CA SER A 88 -3.41 -9.02 -12.30
C SER A 88 -3.94 -10.17 -11.43
N PHE A 89 -4.54 -9.87 -10.29
CA PHE A 89 -5.13 -10.85 -9.38
C PHE A 89 -6.30 -11.58 -10.05
N ALA A 90 -7.26 -10.81 -10.59
CA ALA A 90 -8.42 -11.36 -11.30
C ALA A 90 -8.00 -12.29 -12.46
N LEU A 91 -7.02 -11.88 -13.27
CA LEU A 91 -6.50 -12.70 -14.36
C LEU A 91 -5.87 -14.01 -13.85
N LYS A 92 -5.04 -13.94 -12.81
CA LYS A 92 -4.37 -15.14 -12.26
C LYS A 92 -5.39 -16.12 -11.67
N VAL A 93 -6.41 -15.63 -10.96
CA VAL A 93 -7.47 -16.47 -10.39
C VAL A 93 -8.30 -17.17 -11.48
N ILE A 94 -8.48 -16.54 -12.64
CA ILE A 94 -9.19 -17.16 -13.78
C ILE A 94 -8.34 -18.22 -14.49
N ILE A 95 -7.02 -17.97 -14.63
CA ILE A 95 -6.13 -18.81 -15.45
C ILE A 95 -5.62 -20.03 -14.68
N TYR A 96 -5.31 -19.88 -13.39
CA TYR A 96 -4.70 -20.94 -12.60
C TYR A 96 -5.73 -21.69 -11.75
N PRO A 97 -5.67 -23.03 -11.69
CA PRO A 97 -6.61 -23.85 -10.93
C PRO A 97 -6.24 -23.88 -9.43
N TYR A 98 -6.27 -22.72 -8.77
CA TYR A 98 -6.06 -22.64 -7.32
C TYR A 98 -7.10 -23.48 -6.56
N THR A 99 -6.61 -24.15 -5.52
CA THR A 99 -7.47 -24.84 -4.55
C THR A 99 -8.28 -23.82 -3.75
N GLU A 100 -9.37 -24.27 -3.15
CA GLU A 100 -10.22 -23.43 -2.29
C GLU A 100 -9.40 -22.79 -1.14
N SER A 101 -8.54 -23.57 -0.48
CA SER A 101 -7.68 -23.06 0.59
C SER A 101 -6.67 -22.00 0.13
N GLU A 102 -6.15 -22.12 -1.10
CA GLU A 102 -5.25 -21.12 -1.67
C GLU A 102 -6.02 -19.84 -2.00
N LEU A 103 -7.22 -19.97 -2.58
CA LEU A 103 -8.10 -18.84 -2.89
C LEU A 103 -8.53 -18.10 -1.62
N ASP A 104 -8.83 -18.80 -0.54
CA ASP A 104 -9.21 -18.17 0.74
C ASP A 104 -8.09 -17.26 1.27
N VAL A 105 -6.84 -17.73 1.26
CA VAL A 105 -5.68 -16.95 1.70
C VAL A 105 -5.44 -15.74 0.79
N LEU A 106 -5.55 -15.96 -0.52
CA LEU A 106 -5.41 -14.93 -1.54
C LEU A 106 -6.49 -13.84 -1.40
N MET A 107 -7.75 -14.23 -1.24
CA MET A 107 -8.88 -13.33 -1.06
C MET A 107 -8.81 -12.56 0.26
N ALA A 108 -8.41 -13.21 1.35
CA ALA A 108 -8.19 -12.52 2.62
C ALA A 108 -7.11 -11.43 2.50
N SER A 109 -6.01 -11.73 1.79
CA SER A 109 -4.93 -10.77 1.54
C SER A 109 -5.34 -9.63 0.59
N TYR A 110 -6.19 -9.95 -0.39
CA TYR A 110 -6.76 -8.97 -1.33
C TYR A 110 -7.70 -7.99 -0.62
N ASN A 111 -8.62 -8.50 0.20
CA ASN A 111 -9.68 -7.72 0.82
C ASN A 111 -9.17 -6.65 1.80
N VAL A 112 -7.98 -6.82 2.36
CA VAL A 112 -7.40 -5.84 3.30
C VAL A 112 -6.68 -4.67 2.61
N ILE A 113 -6.54 -4.69 1.28
CA ILE A 113 -5.90 -3.60 0.51
C ILE A 113 -6.71 -2.31 0.63
N ASP A 114 -8.03 -2.39 0.51
CA ASP A 114 -8.92 -1.24 0.62
C ASP A 114 -8.86 -0.62 2.02
N ASP A 115 -8.84 -1.45 3.06
CA ASP A 115 -8.71 -0.99 4.45
C ASP A 115 -7.36 -0.29 4.69
N ALA A 116 -6.28 -0.87 4.16
CA ALA A 116 -4.94 -0.28 4.24
C ALA A 116 -4.90 1.07 3.52
N TYR A 117 -5.49 1.16 2.32
CA TYR A 117 -5.54 2.39 1.55
C TYR A 117 -6.42 3.45 2.23
N GLY A 118 -7.57 3.07 2.79
CA GLY A 118 -8.41 3.97 3.60
C GLY A 118 -7.66 4.54 4.81
N THR A 119 -6.80 3.75 5.44
CA THR A 119 -5.91 4.23 6.53
C THR A 119 -4.89 5.25 6.03
N LEU A 120 -4.34 5.06 4.84
CA LEU A 120 -3.47 6.05 4.18
C LEU A 120 -4.22 7.35 3.90
N GLU A 121 -5.45 7.29 3.38
CA GLU A 121 -6.28 8.48 3.12
C GLU A 121 -6.55 9.28 4.39
N GLN A 122 -6.89 8.61 5.50
CA GLN A 122 -7.08 9.25 6.79
C GLN A 122 -5.79 9.95 7.28
N SER A 123 -4.65 9.28 7.12
CA SER A 123 -3.34 9.84 7.49
C SER A 123 -2.99 11.06 6.64
N MET A 124 -3.25 11.01 5.34
CA MET A 124 -3.06 12.14 4.41
C MET A 124 -3.96 13.33 4.75
N ASN A 125 -5.22 13.08 5.11
CA ASN A 125 -6.14 14.11 5.55
C ASN A 125 -5.65 14.79 6.84
N MET A 126 -5.16 14.01 7.80
CA MET A 126 -4.60 14.54 9.05
C MET A 126 -3.35 15.40 8.80
N LEU A 127 -2.45 14.93 7.91
CA LEU A 127 -1.28 15.68 7.50
C LEU A 127 -1.69 17.02 6.88
N LYS A 128 -2.65 17.02 5.94
CA LYS A 128 -3.16 18.24 5.31
C LYS A 128 -3.70 19.24 6.32
N ILE A 129 -4.64 18.81 7.17
CA ILE A 129 -5.26 19.67 8.19
C ILE A 129 -4.20 20.30 9.10
N THR A 130 -3.22 19.50 9.52
CA THR A 130 -2.16 19.97 10.41
C THR A 130 -1.28 21.01 9.73
N ILE A 131 -0.91 20.79 8.46
CA ILE A 131 -0.10 21.76 7.69
C ILE A 131 -0.88 23.05 7.45
N ASP A 132 -2.15 22.94 7.07
CA ASP A 132 -3.01 24.11 6.85
C ASP A 132 -3.13 24.94 8.15
N ALA A 133 -3.28 24.29 9.30
CA ALA A 133 -3.29 24.96 10.60
C ALA A 133 -1.94 25.60 10.95
N TYR A 134 -0.82 24.90 10.72
CA TYR A 134 0.52 25.43 10.92
C TYR A 134 0.77 26.68 10.09
N ARG A 135 0.34 26.67 8.83
CA ARG A 135 0.49 27.80 7.92
C ARG A 135 -0.45 28.96 8.23
N GLY A 136 -1.66 28.69 8.73
CA GLY A 136 -2.62 29.73 9.10
C GLY A 136 -2.25 30.51 10.37
N LEU A 137 -1.33 29.98 11.19
CA LEU A 137 -0.85 30.61 12.43
C LEU A 137 0.51 31.33 12.28
N MET A 138 1.13 31.25 11.10
CA MET A 138 2.31 32.02 10.72
C MET A 138 1.91 33.38 10.15
#